data_AF-A0A0R3SFF9-F1
#
_entry.id   AF-A0A0R3SFF9-F1
#
_cell.length_a   1.000
_cell.length_b   1.000
_cell.length_c   1.000
_cell.angle_alpha   90.00
_cell.angle_beta   90.00
_cell.angle_gamma   90.00
#
_symmetry.space_group_name_H-M   'P 1'
#
loop_
_entity.id
_entity.type
_entity.pdbx_description
1 polymer ?
#
loop_
_entity_poly.entity_id
_entity_poly.type
_entity_poly.pdbx_seq_one_letter_code
_entity_poly.pdbx_strand_id
1 'polypeptide(L)'
;MDEFTSAFLSRGKDELKDAGADISYTPFGVDSAKAVESNNSNSHQFQTADTEPESVTKWRQEYNANIKKRDATEAKKISGMKESAEKELVDWQAWYKKNLVNAHQENLAHEGELQAQRDKTTLLSQSVAKVNPSDSAIWERVCQLCDLTVSSTGDSTFASKSSSQSKDVTRFRSLLLSLKNNPPRTAQ
;
A
#
# COMPACT_ATOMS: atom_id res chain seq x y z
N MET A 1 -2.63 -5.75 0.97
CA MET A 1 -1.71 -4.79 1.61
C MET A 1 -0.84 -5.62 2.50
N ASP A 2 0.44 -5.71 2.17
CA ASP A 2 1.34 -6.66 2.80
C ASP A 2 1.75 -6.14 4.18
N GLU A 3 2.11 -7.06 5.08
CA GLU A 3 2.42 -6.76 6.48
C GLU A 3 3.57 -5.74 6.61
N PHE A 4 4.57 -5.84 5.72
CA PHE A 4 5.68 -4.91 5.64
C PHE A 4 5.22 -3.48 5.33
N THR A 5 4.36 -3.30 4.32
CA THR A 5 3.84 -2.00 3.89
C THR A 5 3.01 -1.34 4.99
N SER A 6 2.26 -2.16 5.72
CA SER A 6 1.41 -1.71 6.83
C SER A 6 2.23 -1.29 8.05
N ALA A 7 3.31 -2.02 8.36
CA ALA A 7 4.23 -1.70 9.44
C ALA A 7 5.03 -0.41 9.16
N PHE A 8 5.55 -0.26 7.94
CA PHE A 8 6.30 0.92 7.51
C PHE A 8 5.46 2.21 7.61
N LEU A 9 4.22 2.17 7.09
CA LEU A 9 3.32 3.33 7.11
C LEU A 9 2.81 3.70 8.51
N SER A 10 2.69 2.72 9.42
CA SER A 10 2.21 2.97 10.78
C SER A 10 3.27 3.67 11.64
N ARG A 11 4.56 3.33 11.47
CA ARG A 11 5.65 3.87 12.30
C ARG A 11 5.94 5.35 12.05
N GLY A 12 5.77 5.82 10.81
CA GLY A 12 5.90 7.25 10.48
C GLY A 12 4.85 8.15 11.16
N LYS A 13 3.72 7.59 11.62
CA LYS A 13 2.64 8.33 12.27
C LYS A 13 2.87 8.52 13.77
N ASP A 14 3.61 7.61 14.40
CA ASP A 14 3.83 7.62 15.85
C ASP A 14 5.06 8.47 16.25
N GLU A 15 6.10 8.54 15.42
CA GLU A 15 7.34 9.28 15.76
C GLU A 15 7.23 10.83 15.62
N LEU A 16 6.16 11.35 14.99
CA LEU A 16 6.00 12.79 14.75
C LEU A 16 5.23 13.55 15.87
N LYS A 17 4.66 12.85 16.84
CA LYS A 17 3.85 13.48 17.90
C LYS A 17 4.66 14.15 19.01
N ASP A 18 5.90 13.72 19.23
CA ASP A 18 6.70 14.16 20.38
C ASP A 18 7.65 15.35 20.09
N ALA A 19 7.79 15.77 18.83
CA ALA A 19 8.72 16.85 18.48
C ALA A 19 8.20 18.26 18.84
N GLY A 20 6.90 18.42 19.11
CA GLY A 20 6.26 19.73 19.31
C GLY A 20 6.13 20.19 20.77
N ALA A 21 6.30 19.30 21.75
CA ALA A 21 5.98 19.59 23.15
C ALA A 21 7.16 20.14 23.98
N ASP A 22 8.40 19.95 23.53
CA ASP A 22 9.60 20.18 24.36
C ASP A 22 10.41 21.44 23.99
N ILE A 23 9.93 22.26 23.06
CA ILE A 23 10.60 23.52 22.68
C ILE A 23 9.78 24.71 23.21
N SER A 24 9.87 24.95 24.52
CA SER A 24 9.64 26.28 25.08
C SER A 24 10.96 27.05 24.98
N TYR A 25 11.05 27.93 23.99
CA TYR A 25 12.15 28.89 23.88
C TYR A 25 11.62 30.29 24.13
N THR A 26 11.94 30.85 25.30
CA THR A 26 11.89 32.29 25.55
C THR A 26 13.32 32.77 25.85
N PRO A 27 13.83 33.82 25.18
CA PRO A 27 15.21 34.30 25.38
C PRO A 27 15.50 34.85 26.79
N PHE A 28 14.47 35.17 27.57
CA PHE A 28 14.58 35.63 28.95
C PHE A 28 13.48 34.98 29.78
N GLY A 29 13.78 33.84 30.40
CA GLY A 29 12.84 33.17 31.28
C GLY A 29 12.62 33.95 32.58
N VAL A 30 11.53 34.73 32.66
CA VAL A 30 10.81 35.03 33.92
C VAL A 30 9.36 35.38 33.57
N ASP A 31 8.42 34.46 33.77
CA ASP A 31 7.02 34.86 33.94
C ASP A 31 6.84 35.31 35.39
N SER A 32 6.90 36.62 35.62
CA SER A 32 6.49 37.25 36.89
C SER A 32 5.23 38.07 36.68
N ALA A 33 4.11 37.37 36.46
CA ALA A 33 2.78 37.96 36.60
C ALA A 33 2.31 37.90 38.07
N LYS A 34 3.03 38.57 38.98
CA LYS A 34 2.57 39.07 40.30
C LYS A 34 3.75 39.62 41.11
N ALA A 35 3.97 40.93 41.05
CA ALA A 35 4.37 41.73 42.20
C ALA A 35 4.29 43.21 41.82
N VAL A 36 3.34 43.88 42.47
CA VAL A 36 3.11 45.32 42.48
C VAL A 36 4.30 46.03 43.14
N GLU A 37 4.66 47.18 42.56
CA GLU A 37 5.33 48.37 43.10
C GLU A 37 6.03 48.27 44.48
N SER A 38 7.33 48.61 44.49
CA SER A 38 7.88 49.55 45.48
C SER A 38 9.28 50.02 45.07
N ASN A 39 9.44 51.34 45.10
CA ASN A 39 10.68 52.10 44.90
C ASN A 39 11.81 51.61 45.81
N ASN A 40 13.04 51.50 45.28
CA ASN A 40 14.20 52.15 45.92
C ASN A 40 15.38 52.23 44.95
N SER A 41 15.88 53.45 44.78
CA SER A 41 17.13 53.76 44.10
C SER A 41 18.30 53.14 44.87
N ASN A 42 19.02 52.20 44.26
CA ASN A 42 20.43 52.03 44.60
C ASN A 42 21.20 51.55 43.38
N SER A 43 21.87 52.50 42.73
CA SER A 43 23.02 52.22 41.87
C SER A 43 24.11 51.65 42.78
N HIS A 44 24.04 50.35 43.05
CA HIS A 44 25.15 49.64 43.65
C HIS A 44 26.23 49.47 42.59
N GLN A 45 27.15 50.44 42.62
CA GLN A 45 28.59 50.24 42.46
C GLN A 45 28.96 48.99 41.66
N PHE A 46 29.27 49.20 40.38
CA PHE A 46 30.22 48.35 39.68
C PHE A 46 31.57 48.45 40.40
N GLN A 47 31.75 47.63 41.44
CA GLN A 47 33.07 47.33 41.96
C GLN A 47 33.68 46.25 41.07
N THR A 48 34.77 46.64 40.43
CA THR A 48 35.71 45.77 39.71
C THR A 48 36.21 44.65 40.62
N ALA A 49 35.89 43.41 40.27
CA ALA A 49 36.75 42.27 40.57
C ALA A 49 37.02 41.59 39.23
N ASP A 50 38.28 41.56 38.80
CA ASP A 50 38.75 40.86 37.58
C ASP A 50 38.59 39.33 37.65
N THR A 51 37.77 38.83 38.58
CA THR A 51 37.54 37.42 38.85
C THR A 51 36.05 37.14 38.89
N GLU A 52 35.61 36.32 37.93
CA GLU A 52 34.24 35.85 37.84
C GLU A 52 33.81 35.14 39.14
N PRO A 53 32.61 35.43 39.70
CA PRO A 53 32.15 34.79 40.92
C PRO A 53 32.02 33.27 40.75
N GLU A 54 32.48 32.49 41.74
CA GLU A 54 32.53 31.02 41.67
C GLU A 54 31.18 30.36 41.32
N SER A 55 30.07 30.98 41.72
CA SER A 55 28.73 30.50 41.38
C SER A 55 28.47 30.52 39.86
N VAL A 56 28.96 31.54 39.15
CA VAL A 56 28.81 31.64 37.70
C VAL A 56 29.76 30.67 37.00
N THR A 57 30.97 30.49 37.54
CA THR A 57 31.91 29.47 37.04
C THR A 57 31.33 28.06 37.14
N LYS A 58 30.74 27.70 38.29
CA LYS A 58 30.05 26.41 38.49
C LYS A 58 28.86 26.27 37.54
N TRP A 59 28.02 27.31 37.41
CA TRP A 59 26.89 27.30 36.50
C TRP A 59 27.31 27.10 35.04
N ARG A 60 28.35 27.80 34.55
CA ARG A 60 28.88 27.59 33.19
C ARG A 60 29.37 26.17 32.98
N GLN A 61 30.06 25.59 33.96
CA GLN A 61 30.54 24.21 33.88
C GLN A 61 29.38 23.22 33.79
N GLU A 62 28.37 23.35 34.66
CA GLU A 62 27.17 22.51 34.68
C GLU A 62 26.35 22.67 33.40
N TYR A 63 26.14 23.90 32.93
CA TYR A 63 25.43 24.20 31.70
C TYR A 63 26.13 23.60 30.48
N ASN A 64 27.44 23.80 30.35
CA ASN A 64 28.24 23.21 29.27
C ASN A 64 28.26 21.68 29.35
N ALA A 65 28.30 21.10 30.54
CA ALA A 65 28.20 19.66 30.73
C ALA A 65 26.82 19.13 30.30
N ASN A 66 25.75 19.86 30.60
CA ASN A 66 24.39 19.52 30.19
C ASN A 66 24.22 19.60 28.66
N ILE A 67 24.76 20.63 28.01
CA ILE A 67 24.77 20.72 26.53
C ILE A 67 25.50 19.52 25.94
N LYS A 68 26.73 19.23 26.38
CA LYS A 68 27.50 18.07 25.88
C LYS A 68 26.75 16.75 26.07
N LYS A 69 26.04 16.60 27.19
CA LYS A 69 25.21 15.41 27.44
C LYS A 69 24.06 15.32 26.43
N ARG A 70 23.35 16.42 26.16
CA ARG A 70 22.28 16.48 25.17
C ARG A 70 22.80 16.18 23.76
N ASP A 71 23.89 16.80 23.35
CA ASP A 71 24.52 16.58 22.05
C ASP A 71 24.93 15.10 21.87
N ALA A 72 25.50 14.49 22.92
CA ALA A 72 25.86 13.08 22.89
C ALA A 72 24.65 12.16 22.81
N THR A 73 23.53 12.49 23.47
CA THR A 73 22.29 11.72 23.35
C THR A 73 21.67 11.84 21.95
N GLU A 74 21.68 13.05 21.37
CA GLU A 74 21.16 13.29 20.04
C GLU A 74 22.03 12.59 18.97
N ALA A 75 23.36 12.67 19.07
CA ALA A 75 24.26 11.96 18.17
C ALA A 75 24.00 10.44 18.17
N LYS A 76 23.77 9.84 19.35
CA LYS A 76 23.38 8.43 19.46
C LYS A 76 22.04 8.14 18.81
N LYS A 77 21.03 9.00 19.03
CA LYS A 77 19.71 8.87 18.40
C LYS A 77 19.82 8.94 16.88
N ILE A 78 20.53 9.92 16.34
CA ILE A 78 20.76 10.07 14.90
C ILE A 78 21.48 8.85 14.33
N SER A 79 22.50 8.33 15.01
CA SER A 79 23.20 7.12 14.57
C SER A 79 22.27 5.91 14.53
N GLY A 80 21.44 5.70 15.55
CA GLY A 80 20.47 4.61 15.58
C GLY A 80 19.40 4.74 14.49
N MET A 81 18.92 5.97 14.23
CA MET A 81 17.97 6.24 13.14
C MET A 81 18.59 5.95 11.76
N LYS A 82 19.86 6.30 11.55
CA LYS A 82 20.58 6.00 10.30
C LYS A 82 20.75 4.51 10.09
N GLU A 83 21.15 3.76 11.12
CA GLU A 83 21.29 2.30 11.03
C GLU A 83 19.94 1.62 10.76
N SER A 84 18.86 2.06 11.41
CA SER A 84 17.51 1.53 11.16
C SER A 84 17.07 1.83 9.72
N ALA A 85 17.29 3.04 9.23
CA ALA A 85 16.93 3.43 7.87
C ALA A 85 17.71 2.64 6.81
N GLU A 86 18.99 2.36 7.04
CA GLU A 86 19.80 1.53 6.14
C GLU A 86 19.29 0.09 6.09
N LYS A 87 18.98 -0.52 7.25
CA LYS A 87 18.37 -1.86 7.31
C LYS A 87 17.04 -1.93 6.58
N GLU A 88 16.15 -0.98 6.84
CA GLU A 88 14.84 -0.92 6.20
C GLU A 88 14.94 -0.77 4.68
N LEU A 89 15.93 -0.02 4.19
CA LEU A 89 16.18 0.13 2.76
C LEU A 89 16.66 -1.18 2.12
N VAL A 90 17.56 -1.91 2.78
CA VAL A 90 18.02 -3.23 2.33
C VAL A 90 16.86 -4.24 2.32
N ASP A 91 16.07 -4.28 3.38
CA ASP A 91 14.91 -5.17 3.50
C ASP A 91 13.86 -4.87 2.42
N TRP A 92 13.58 -3.59 2.17
CA TRP A 92 12.67 -3.17 1.11
C TRP A 92 13.17 -3.58 -0.28
N GLN A 93 14.47 -3.42 -0.56
CA GLN A 93 15.05 -3.86 -1.83
C GLN A 93 14.95 -5.38 -2.01
N ALA A 94 15.19 -6.15 -0.95
CA ALA A 94 15.05 -7.60 -0.98
C ALA A 94 13.59 -8.02 -1.21
N TRP A 95 12.66 -7.41 -0.49
CA TRP A 95 11.21 -7.61 -0.68
C TRP A 95 10.78 -7.27 -2.11
N TYR A 96 11.20 -6.13 -2.64
CA TYR A 96 10.87 -5.69 -4.00
C TYR A 96 11.34 -6.68 -5.06
N LYS A 97 12.60 -7.12 -4.97
CA LYS A 97 13.16 -8.12 -5.89
C LYS A 97 12.39 -9.43 -5.84
N LYS A 98 12.07 -9.93 -4.64
CA LYS A 98 11.26 -11.13 -4.46
C LYS A 98 9.88 -10.97 -5.10
N ASN A 99 9.22 -9.85 -4.84
CA ASN A 99 7.88 -9.60 -5.35
C ASN A 99 7.85 -9.49 -6.88
N LEU A 100 8.87 -8.88 -7.48
CA LEU A 100 9.03 -8.80 -8.93
C LEU A 100 9.18 -10.19 -9.56
N VAL A 101 10.01 -11.05 -8.98
CA VAL A 101 10.19 -12.43 -9.45
C VAL A 101 8.89 -13.23 -9.33
N ASN A 102 8.19 -13.10 -8.20
CA ASN A 102 6.91 -13.77 -7.99
C ASN A 102 5.86 -13.32 -9.01
N ALA A 103 5.72 -12.01 -9.23
CA ALA A 103 4.79 -11.47 -10.22
C ALA A 103 5.11 -11.95 -11.64
N HIS A 104 6.40 -12.01 -11.99
CA HIS A 104 6.81 -12.57 -13.28
C HIS A 104 6.45 -14.05 -13.41
N GLN A 105 6.68 -14.85 -12.37
CA GLN A 105 6.35 -16.27 -12.37
C GLN A 105 4.84 -16.50 -12.45
N GLU A 106 4.04 -15.70 -11.76
CA GLU A 106 2.58 -15.73 -11.83
C GLU A 106 2.09 -15.39 -13.24
N ASN A 107 2.65 -14.35 -13.86
CA ASN A 107 2.34 -14.00 -15.25
C ASN A 107 2.69 -15.13 -16.22
N LEU A 108 3.84 -15.78 -16.07
CA LEU A 108 4.21 -16.93 -16.89
C LEU A 108 3.25 -18.11 -16.71
N ALA A 109 2.86 -18.40 -15.47
CA ALA A 109 1.89 -19.46 -15.18
C ALA A 109 0.53 -19.14 -15.82
N HIS A 110 0.10 -17.89 -15.74
CA HIS A 110 -1.14 -17.43 -16.36
C HIS A 110 -1.09 -17.51 -17.90
N GLU A 111 0.02 -17.10 -18.53
CA GLU A 111 0.22 -17.28 -19.98
C GLU A 111 0.21 -18.77 -20.39
N GLY A 112 0.79 -19.65 -19.56
CA GLY A 112 0.72 -21.09 -19.76
C GLY A 112 -0.72 -21.63 -19.75
N GLU A 113 -1.53 -21.19 -18.78
CA GLU A 113 -2.96 -21.55 -18.72
C GLU A 113 -3.73 -21.01 -19.93
N LEU A 114 -3.50 -19.75 -20.33
CA LEU A 114 -4.12 -19.18 -21.53
C LEU A 114 -3.74 -19.96 -22.80
N GLN A 115 -2.48 -20.38 -22.91
CA GLN A 115 -2.03 -21.20 -24.03
C GLN A 115 -2.74 -22.56 -24.03
N ALA A 116 -2.84 -23.23 -22.87
CA ALA A 116 -3.57 -24.49 -22.75
C ALA A 116 -5.06 -24.34 -23.12
N GLN A 117 -5.70 -23.23 -22.72
CA GLN A 117 -7.08 -22.92 -23.12
C GLN A 117 -7.22 -22.67 -24.62
N ARG A 118 -6.25 -21.99 -25.26
CA ARG A 118 -6.22 -21.79 -26.72
C ARG A 118 -6.02 -23.11 -27.46
N ASP A 119 -5.10 -23.95 -27.00
CA ASP A 119 -4.84 -25.26 -27.59
C ASP A 119 -6.08 -26.16 -27.47
N LYS A 120 -6.72 -26.17 -26.29
CA LYS A 120 -7.98 -26.87 -26.05
C LYS A 120 -9.09 -26.37 -26.98
N THR A 121 -9.23 -25.05 -27.14
CA THR A 121 -10.18 -24.44 -28.09
C THR A 121 -9.88 -24.83 -29.53
N THR A 122 -8.61 -24.88 -29.92
CA THR A 122 -8.18 -25.24 -31.28
C THR A 122 -8.48 -26.71 -31.57
N LEU A 123 -8.13 -27.63 -30.66
CA LEU A 123 -8.50 -29.04 -30.76
C LEU A 123 -10.01 -29.22 -30.83
N LEU A 124 -10.76 -28.43 -30.05
CA LEU A 124 -12.20 -28.45 -30.08
C LEU A 124 -12.76 -28.00 -31.44
N SER A 125 -12.25 -26.90 -31.99
CA SER A 125 -12.67 -26.39 -33.31
C SER A 125 -12.40 -27.43 -34.42
N GLN A 126 -11.23 -28.07 -34.39
CA GLN A 126 -10.90 -29.15 -35.32
C GLN A 126 -11.83 -30.36 -35.17
N SER A 127 -12.24 -30.68 -33.94
CA SER A 127 -13.21 -31.75 -33.69
C SER A 127 -14.58 -31.40 -34.28
N VAL A 128 -15.07 -30.18 -34.06
CA VAL A 128 -16.38 -29.69 -34.53
C VAL A 128 -16.45 -29.60 -36.05
N ALA A 129 -15.35 -29.25 -36.73
CA ALA A 129 -15.29 -29.14 -38.19
C ALA A 129 -15.63 -30.43 -38.94
N LYS A 130 -15.59 -31.59 -38.28
CA LYS A 130 -15.87 -32.91 -38.88
C LYS A 130 -17.18 -33.55 -38.39
N VAL A 131 -17.96 -32.89 -37.53
CA VAL A 131 -19.18 -33.48 -36.95
C VAL A 131 -20.41 -33.04 -37.73
N ASN A 132 -21.37 -33.95 -37.88
CA ASN A 132 -22.63 -33.71 -38.60
C ASN A 132 -23.51 -32.70 -37.83
N PRO A 133 -24.04 -31.64 -38.47
CA PRO A 133 -24.90 -30.63 -37.83
C PRO A 133 -26.19 -31.17 -37.17
N SER A 134 -26.56 -32.42 -37.49
CA SER A 134 -27.69 -33.13 -36.88
C SER A 134 -27.38 -33.76 -35.53
N ASP A 135 -26.11 -33.74 -35.09
CA ASP A 135 -25.72 -34.26 -33.79
C ASP A 135 -26.03 -33.24 -32.68
N SER A 136 -26.89 -33.66 -31.74
CA SER A 136 -27.30 -32.87 -30.57
C SER A 136 -26.10 -32.45 -29.70
N ALA A 137 -25.05 -33.28 -29.65
CA ALA A 137 -23.85 -33.01 -28.85
C ALA A 137 -23.08 -31.76 -29.30
N ILE A 138 -23.19 -31.36 -30.58
CA ILE A 138 -22.56 -30.13 -31.09
C ILE A 138 -23.30 -28.91 -30.56
N TRP A 139 -24.64 -28.93 -30.57
CA TRP A 139 -25.45 -27.79 -30.15
C TRP A 139 -25.39 -27.56 -28.64
N GLU A 140 -25.24 -28.62 -27.85
CA GLU A 140 -24.96 -28.50 -26.42
C GLU A 140 -23.61 -27.79 -26.16
N ARG A 141 -22.57 -28.14 -26.93
CA ARG A 141 -21.25 -27.51 -26.85
C ARG A 141 -21.23 -26.07 -27.36
N VAL A 142 -21.94 -25.75 -28.45
CA VAL A 142 -22.11 -24.38 -28.95
C VAL A 142 -22.77 -23.50 -27.90
N CYS A 143 -23.79 -24.02 -27.20
CA CYS A 143 -24.42 -23.29 -26.09
C CYS A 143 -23.44 -22.98 -24.94
N GLN A 144 -22.52 -23.90 -24.61
CA GLN A 144 -21.50 -23.70 -23.58
C GLN A 144 -20.47 -22.63 -24.00
N LEU A 145 -20.03 -22.64 -25.27
CA LEU A 145 -19.07 -21.66 -25.80
C LEU A 145 -19.65 -20.24 -25.91
N CYS A 146 -20.95 -20.13 -26.20
CA CYS A 146 -21.60 -18.83 -26.30
C CYS A 146 -21.90 -18.19 -24.93
N ASP A 147 -21.62 -18.89 -23.81
CA ASP A 147 -21.92 -18.52 -22.42
C ASP A 147 -22.89 -17.34 -22.26
N LEU A 148 -24.15 -17.60 -22.65
CA LEU A 148 -25.23 -16.62 -22.61
C LEU A 148 -26.00 -16.69 -21.28
N THR A 149 -25.39 -17.31 -20.26
CA THR A 149 -25.94 -17.48 -18.92
C THR A 149 -26.09 -16.11 -18.25
N VAL A 150 -27.22 -15.45 -18.48
CA VAL A 150 -27.75 -14.57 -17.43
C VAL A 150 -28.12 -15.52 -16.30
N SER A 151 -27.26 -15.60 -15.28
CA SER A 151 -27.59 -16.28 -14.04
C SER A 151 -28.85 -15.62 -13.48
N SER A 152 -30.00 -16.26 -13.66
CA SER A 152 -31.26 -15.88 -13.02
C SER A 152 -31.27 -16.22 -11.53
N THR A 153 -30.19 -16.83 -11.02
CA THR A 153 -29.96 -17.11 -9.60
C THR A 153 -28.74 -16.32 -9.16
N GLY A 154 -28.95 -15.34 -8.28
CA GLY A 154 -27.97 -14.31 -7.93
C GLY A 154 -26.79 -14.76 -7.08
N ASP A 155 -26.00 -15.74 -7.52
CA ASP A 155 -24.71 -16.05 -6.92
C ASP A 155 -23.77 -16.72 -7.94
N SER A 156 -23.03 -15.91 -8.69
CA SER A 156 -21.87 -16.33 -9.48
C SER A 156 -21.12 -15.08 -9.90
N THR A 157 -20.02 -14.83 -9.21
CA THR A 157 -19.21 -13.61 -9.28
C THR A 157 -18.36 -13.47 -10.55
N PHE A 158 -18.57 -14.28 -11.59
CA PHE A 158 -17.76 -14.20 -12.81
C PHE A 158 -18.52 -14.63 -14.09
N ALA A 159 -19.52 -13.85 -14.51
CA ALA A 159 -20.14 -14.02 -15.85
C ALA A 159 -20.76 -12.74 -16.44
N SER A 160 -20.20 -11.54 -16.17
CA SER A 160 -20.81 -10.30 -16.68
C SER A 160 -19.82 -9.22 -17.10
N LYS A 161 -18.95 -9.51 -18.08
CA LYS A 161 -18.22 -8.42 -18.78
C LYS A 161 -18.21 -8.58 -20.30
N SER A 162 -19.36 -8.92 -20.88
CA SER A 162 -19.66 -8.55 -22.27
C SER A 162 -20.00 -7.06 -22.30
N SER A 163 -18.98 -6.24 -22.49
CA SER A 163 -19.03 -4.79 -22.75
C SER A 163 -20.21 -4.36 -23.63
N SER A 164 -21.10 -3.53 -23.07
CA SER A 164 -21.76 -2.37 -23.70
C SER A 164 -22.15 -2.41 -25.19
N GLN A 165 -22.71 -3.52 -25.69
CA GLN A 165 -23.53 -3.47 -26.90
C GLN A 165 -24.97 -3.78 -26.53
N SER A 166 -25.85 -2.81 -26.74
CA SER A 166 -27.31 -2.85 -26.57
C SER A 166 -28.00 -3.80 -27.56
N LYS A 167 -27.39 -4.95 -27.86
CA LYS A 167 -27.95 -5.96 -28.75
C LYS A 167 -28.72 -6.95 -27.89
N ASP A 168 -30.04 -6.95 -28.04
CA ASP A 168 -30.90 -7.96 -27.45
C ASP A 168 -30.55 -9.34 -28.03
N VAL A 169 -29.82 -10.14 -27.25
CA VAL A 169 -29.43 -11.51 -27.59
C VAL A 169 -30.50 -12.53 -27.23
N THR A 170 -31.67 -12.12 -26.73
CA THR A 170 -32.73 -13.05 -26.30
C THR A 170 -33.24 -13.92 -27.46
N ARG A 171 -33.40 -13.33 -28.66
CA ARG A 171 -33.78 -14.09 -29.87
C ARG A 171 -32.71 -15.07 -30.32
N PHE A 172 -31.44 -14.71 -30.14
CA PHE A 172 -30.32 -15.60 -30.46
C PHE A 172 -30.23 -16.76 -29.44
N ARG A 173 -30.46 -16.47 -28.15
CA ARG A 173 -30.58 -17.48 -27.09
C ARG A 173 -31.69 -18.48 -27.38
N SER A 174 -32.89 -18.00 -27.72
CA SER A 174 -34.03 -18.88 -28.01
C SER A 174 -33.77 -19.77 -29.22
N LEU A 175 -33.11 -19.25 -30.25
CA LEU A 175 -32.70 -20.03 -31.41
C LEU A 175 -31.68 -21.12 -31.04
N LEU A 176 -30.66 -20.80 -30.25
CA LEU A 176 -29.66 -21.77 -29.79
C LEU A 176 -30.28 -22.88 -28.92
N LEU A 177 -31.18 -22.53 -27.98
CA LEU A 177 -31.89 -23.53 -27.16
C LEU A 177 -32.80 -24.42 -28.03
N SER A 178 -33.43 -23.86 -29.06
CA SER A 178 -34.25 -24.63 -30.00
C SER A 178 -33.40 -25.65 -30.76
N LEU A 179 -32.23 -25.23 -31.26
CA LEU A 179 -31.28 -26.11 -31.97
C LEU A 179 -30.68 -27.18 -31.06
N LYS A 180 -30.43 -26.87 -29.78
CA LYS A 180 -30.03 -27.85 -28.76
C LYS A 180 -31.11 -28.92 -28.55
N ASN A 181 -32.37 -28.51 -28.43
CA ASN A 181 -33.47 -29.44 -28.13
C ASN A 181 -33.98 -30.18 -29.38
N ASN A 182 -33.82 -29.59 -30.56
CA ASN A 182 -34.30 -30.11 -31.85
C ASN A 182 -33.27 -29.83 -32.94
N PRO A 183 -32.20 -30.65 -33.04
CA PRO A 183 -31.18 -30.44 -34.07
C PRO A 183 -31.78 -30.61 -35.48
N PRO A 184 -31.33 -29.81 -36.46
CA PRO A 184 -31.82 -29.89 -37.83
C PRO A 184 -31.51 -31.27 -38.42
N ARG A 185 -32.53 -31.96 -38.93
CA ARG A 185 -32.34 -33.21 -39.67
C ARG A 185 -31.75 -32.88 -41.03
N THR A 186 -30.51 -33.27 -41.29
CA THR A 186 -29.97 -33.26 -42.65
C THR A 186 -30.69 -34.34 -43.44
N ALA A 187 -31.42 -33.97 -44.50
CA ALA A 187 -31.86 -34.94 -45.49
C ALA A 187 -30.59 -35.58 -46.11
N GLN A 188 -30.52 -36.91 -46.05
CA GLN A 188 -29.54 -37.68 -46.82
C GLN A 188 -29.82 -37.54 -48.32
#